data_AF-A0A6I2LXI8-F1
#
_entry.id   AF-A0A6I2LXI8-F1
#
_cell.length_a   1.000
_cell.length_b   1.000
_cell.length_c   1.000
_cell.angle_alpha   90.00
_cell.angle_beta   90.00
_cell.angle_gamma   90.00
#
_symmetry.space_group_name_H-M   'P 1'
#
loop_
_entity.id
_entity.type
_entity.pdbx_description
1 polymer ?
#
loop_
_entity_poly.entity_id
_entity_poly.type
_entity_poly.pdbx_seq_one_letter_code
_entity_poly.pdbx_strand_id
1 'polypeptide(L)'
;MALSGLDPGEYEVVEPRFRRFLLDNAGLETLATGFRWTEGPVWMGDWNCLLFQDLPANRTMRWSPETGLSIFRAPSNYANGQTRDRQGRLIACSHRGRCLYRTEHDGSVRRLVGAHNGKRLNAPNDLTCHSDGSIWFTDPLYGIQNDYEGGRQESEQPPAVYRYDPADDSIRVMADDMQGPNGLAFSPDDRRLYVAETGDQTRADPRQVIRVYDVAGEGAATRLTGGRDFHKIEPGCCDGMAVDEEGYLWSSAADGVHCLDPGGALLGRIFLPQRVANLTFGEVMLNRLFICASGTLCSIYVNRRGARRW
;
A
#
# COMPACT_ATOMS: atom_id res chain seq x y z
N MET A 1 39.85 -7.26 12.88
CA MET A 1 39.01 -8.12 12.03
C MET A 1 37.89 -7.26 11.50
N ALA A 2 37.96 -6.87 10.22
CA ALA A 2 36.88 -6.15 9.57
C ALA A 2 35.77 -7.16 9.27
N LEU A 3 34.63 -7.03 9.95
CA LEU A 3 33.40 -7.71 9.57
C LEU A 3 33.00 -7.13 8.21
N SER A 4 32.88 -8.01 7.22
CA SER A 4 32.46 -7.67 5.86
C SER A 4 31.07 -7.06 5.91
N GLY A 5 31.03 -5.73 5.78
CA GLY A 5 29.81 -4.96 5.66
C GLY A 5 29.03 -5.32 4.40
N LEU A 6 27.73 -5.05 4.45
CA LEU A 6 26.73 -5.07 3.38
C LEU A 6 27.32 -5.27 1.98
N ASP A 7 26.87 -6.31 1.28
CA ASP A 7 27.26 -6.54 -0.12
C ASP A 7 26.91 -5.27 -0.92
N PRO A 8 27.87 -4.59 -1.58
CA PRO A 8 27.61 -3.33 -2.27
C PRO A 8 26.51 -3.39 -3.34
N GLY A 9 26.02 -4.59 -3.70
CA GLY A 9 24.93 -4.81 -4.64
C GLY A 9 23.51 -4.83 -4.04
N GLU A 10 23.34 -4.91 -2.72
CA GLU A 10 22.01 -5.00 -2.09
C GLU A 10 21.39 -3.64 -1.75
N TYR A 11 22.21 -2.62 -1.51
CA TYR A 11 21.75 -1.31 -1.06
C TYR A 11 22.48 -0.17 -1.74
N GLU A 12 21.77 0.95 -1.91
CA GLU A 12 22.38 2.23 -2.22
C GLU A 12 22.19 3.18 -1.05
N VAL A 13 23.28 3.77 -0.57
CA VAL A 13 23.26 4.82 0.47
C VAL A 13 23.51 6.16 -0.19
N VAL A 14 22.44 6.93 -0.43
CA VAL A 14 22.52 8.29 -0.99
C VAL A 14 22.89 9.28 0.12
N GLU A 15 22.21 9.19 1.25
CA GLU A 15 22.45 10.01 2.43
C GLU A 15 23.10 9.18 3.55
N PRO A 16 24.22 9.63 4.17
CA PRO A 16 24.95 8.83 5.16
C PRO A 16 24.10 8.33 6.33
N ARG A 17 23.04 9.05 6.72
CA ARG A 17 22.12 8.64 7.79
C ARG A 17 21.34 7.36 7.48
N PHE A 18 21.13 7.02 6.21
CA PHE A 18 20.41 5.80 5.80
C PHE A 18 21.11 4.52 6.28
N ARG A 19 22.45 4.52 6.40
CA ARG A 19 23.19 3.37 6.96
C ARG A 19 22.69 2.93 8.33
N ARG A 20 22.17 3.85 9.15
CA ARG A 20 21.64 3.52 10.49
C ARG A 20 20.31 2.76 10.44
N PHE A 21 19.65 2.73 9.28
CA PHE A 21 18.38 2.05 9.07
C PHE A 21 18.61 0.61 8.60
N LEU A 22 19.80 0.30 8.08
CA LEU A 22 20.20 -1.02 7.64
C LEU A 22 20.82 -1.81 8.81
N LEU A 23 20.68 -3.13 8.77
CA LEU A 23 21.22 -4.04 9.77
C LEU A 23 22.21 -4.99 9.08
N ASP A 24 23.50 -4.89 9.42
CA ASP A 24 24.57 -5.68 8.78
C ASP A 24 24.40 -7.20 8.90
N ASN A 25 23.59 -7.66 9.86
CA ASN A 25 23.32 -9.07 10.14
C ASN A 25 21.92 -9.53 9.73
N ALA A 26 21.15 -8.72 8.99
CA ALA A 26 19.82 -9.07 8.52
C ALA A 26 19.64 -8.69 7.04
N GLY A 27 19.93 -9.64 6.15
CA GLY A 27 19.79 -9.47 4.69
C GLY A 27 18.35 -9.66 4.19
N LEU A 28 18.17 -9.42 2.89
CA LEU A 28 16.90 -9.65 2.20
C LEU A 28 16.55 -11.14 2.16
N GLU A 29 15.34 -11.49 2.61
CA GLU A 29 14.82 -12.86 2.61
C GLU A 29 13.74 -13.02 1.53
N THR A 30 13.83 -14.08 0.73
CA THR A 30 12.71 -14.54 -0.10
C THR A 30 11.84 -15.50 0.72
N LEU A 31 10.59 -15.10 0.99
CA LEU A 31 9.66 -15.88 1.80
C LEU A 31 8.83 -16.86 0.95
N ALA A 32 8.44 -16.46 -0.27
CA ALA A 32 7.67 -17.30 -1.18
C ALA A 32 7.77 -16.79 -2.63
N THR A 33 7.62 -17.70 -3.59
CA THR A 33 7.61 -17.41 -5.05
C THR A 33 6.44 -18.11 -5.74
N GLY A 34 6.24 -17.83 -7.03
CA GLY A 34 5.25 -18.52 -7.87
C GLY A 34 3.89 -17.84 -7.96
N PHE A 35 3.84 -16.54 -7.62
CA PHE A 35 2.64 -15.71 -7.77
C PHE A 35 2.60 -15.05 -9.15
N ARG A 36 1.42 -14.57 -9.54
CA ARG A 36 1.23 -13.81 -10.78
C ARG A 36 1.54 -12.33 -10.59
N TRP A 37 1.01 -11.76 -9.51
CA TRP A 37 1.26 -10.38 -9.10
C TRP A 37 0.89 -10.24 -7.62
N THR A 38 1.90 -10.06 -6.77
CA THR A 38 1.72 -9.86 -5.34
C THR A 38 1.36 -8.42 -5.03
N GLU A 39 0.34 -8.20 -4.21
CA GLU A 39 -0.17 -6.87 -3.86
C GLU A 39 -0.73 -6.79 -2.43
N GLY A 40 -1.00 -5.57 -1.98
CA GLY A 40 -1.76 -5.26 -0.77
C GLY A 40 -1.34 -6.01 0.50
N PRO A 41 -0.04 -6.04 0.87
CA PRO A 41 0.40 -6.70 2.08
C PRO A 41 -0.13 -5.95 3.32
N VAL A 42 -0.69 -6.70 4.27
CA VAL A 42 -1.12 -6.18 5.58
C VAL A 42 -0.69 -7.15 6.67
N TRP A 43 -0.04 -6.61 7.71
CA TRP A 43 0.29 -7.37 8.90
C TRP A 43 -0.89 -7.41 9.87
N MET A 44 -1.37 -8.61 10.18
CA MET A 44 -2.43 -8.86 11.16
C MET A 44 -1.78 -9.35 12.45
N GLY A 45 -1.36 -8.41 13.31
CA GLY A 45 -0.59 -8.70 14.53
C GLY A 45 -1.28 -9.71 15.46
N ASP A 46 -2.59 -9.58 15.69
CA ASP A 46 -3.35 -10.52 16.53
C ASP A 46 -3.44 -11.93 15.95
N TRP A 47 -3.23 -12.07 14.64
CA TRP A 47 -3.29 -13.34 13.92
C TRP A 47 -1.88 -13.90 13.63
N ASN A 48 -0.85 -13.15 14.06
CA ASN A 48 0.56 -13.41 13.81
C ASN A 48 0.84 -13.78 12.35
N CYS A 49 0.28 -13.02 11.41
CA CYS A 49 0.44 -13.32 9.99
C CYS A 49 0.43 -12.08 9.11
N LEU A 50 1.10 -12.22 7.98
CA LEU A 50 0.96 -11.34 6.83
C LEU A 50 -0.14 -11.88 5.92
N LEU A 51 -1.07 -11.03 5.52
CA LEU A 51 -1.96 -11.29 4.40
C LEU A 51 -1.51 -10.45 3.20
N PHE A 52 -1.60 -11.01 2.00
CA PHE A 52 -1.28 -10.33 0.75
C PHE A 52 -2.08 -10.95 -0.39
N GLN A 53 -2.15 -10.32 -1.54
CA GLN A 53 -2.90 -10.82 -2.69
C GLN A 53 -1.99 -11.52 -3.68
N ASP A 54 -2.51 -12.54 -4.35
CA ASP A 54 -2.04 -12.95 -5.67
C ASP A 54 -3.16 -12.56 -6.64
N LEU A 55 -3.15 -11.29 -7.04
CA LEU A 55 -4.32 -10.59 -7.57
C LEU A 55 -4.90 -11.27 -8.83
N PRO A 56 -4.10 -11.56 -9.88
CA PRO A 56 -4.60 -12.24 -11.08
C PRO A 56 -4.93 -13.73 -10.87
N ALA A 57 -4.51 -14.33 -9.75
CA ALA A 57 -4.94 -15.67 -9.37
C ALA A 57 -6.22 -15.66 -8.50
N ASN A 58 -6.79 -14.48 -8.24
CA ASN A 58 -8.04 -14.27 -7.51
C ASN A 58 -8.03 -14.93 -6.12
N ARG A 59 -6.96 -14.74 -5.37
CA ARG A 59 -6.80 -15.30 -4.02
C ARG A 59 -6.04 -14.35 -3.10
N THR A 60 -6.42 -14.39 -1.83
CA THR A 60 -5.65 -13.80 -0.73
C THR A 60 -4.81 -14.89 -0.11
N MET A 61 -3.52 -14.62 -0.01
CA MET A 61 -2.50 -15.48 0.57
C MET A 61 -2.24 -15.07 2.03
N ARG A 62 -1.77 -16.04 2.82
CA ARG A 62 -1.30 -15.86 4.18
C ARG A 62 0.12 -16.38 4.29
N TRP A 63 0.98 -15.62 4.95
CA TRP A 63 2.27 -16.10 5.43
C TRP A 63 2.33 -15.93 6.94
N SER A 64 2.82 -16.94 7.66
CA SER A 64 3.15 -16.82 9.08
C SER A 64 4.51 -17.48 9.36
N PRO A 65 5.23 -17.05 10.40
CA PRO A 65 6.46 -17.72 10.82
C PRO A 65 6.25 -19.20 11.18
N GLU A 66 5.09 -19.55 11.72
CA GLU A 66 4.78 -20.89 12.24
C GLU A 66 4.38 -21.88 11.13
N THR A 67 3.55 -21.43 10.18
CA THR A 67 2.95 -22.30 9.16
C THR A 67 3.49 -22.08 7.76
N GLY A 68 4.29 -21.03 7.56
CA GLY A 68 4.69 -20.58 6.23
C GLY A 68 3.50 -20.14 5.38
N LEU A 69 3.58 -20.37 4.07
CA LEU A 69 2.60 -19.92 3.08
C LEU A 69 1.34 -20.81 3.06
N SER A 70 0.17 -20.18 3.03
CA SER A 70 -1.13 -20.83 2.84
C SER A 70 -2.12 -19.91 2.11
N ILE A 71 -3.24 -20.45 1.63
CA ILE A 71 -4.33 -19.64 1.08
C ILE A 71 -5.24 -19.19 2.23
N PHE A 72 -5.47 -17.88 2.35
CA PHE A 72 -6.45 -17.34 3.30
C PHE A 72 -7.86 -17.36 2.71
N ARG A 73 -8.00 -16.97 1.44
CA ARG A 73 -9.30 -16.89 0.75
C ARG A 73 -9.14 -17.09 -0.75
N ALA A 74 -9.96 -17.97 -1.32
CA ALA A 74 -10.09 -18.14 -2.77
C ALA A 74 -11.52 -18.61 -3.10
N PRO A 75 -12.28 -17.92 -3.97
CA PRO A 75 -11.91 -16.67 -4.66
C PRO A 75 -11.88 -15.45 -3.72
N SER A 76 -11.00 -14.47 -3.97
CA SER A 76 -10.94 -13.20 -3.22
C SER A 76 -11.76 -12.07 -3.84
N ASN A 77 -12.40 -12.32 -4.98
CA ASN A 77 -13.06 -11.32 -5.83
C ASN A 77 -12.09 -10.25 -6.36
N TYR A 78 -10.89 -10.69 -6.78
CA TYR A 78 -9.80 -9.83 -7.23
C TYR A 78 -9.52 -8.74 -6.21
N ALA A 79 -9.33 -9.16 -4.95
CA ALA A 79 -8.94 -8.25 -3.90
C ALA A 79 -7.54 -7.70 -4.18
N ASN A 80 -7.33 -6.43 -3.87
CA ASN A 80 -6.06 -5.72 -4.05
C ASN A 80 -5.55 -5.22 -2.69
N GLY A 81 -5.37 -3.90 -2.51
CA GLY A 81 -4.94 -3.30 -1.25
C GLY A 81 -5.76 -3.74 -0.04
N GLN A 82 -5.08 -3.83 1.10
CA GLN A 82 -5.64 -4.30 2.36
C GLN A 82 -5.19 -3.40 3.50
N THR A 83 -6.05 -3.24 4.51
CA THR A 83 -5.70 -2.58 5.75
C THR A 83 -6.38 -3.24 6.94
N ARG A 84 -5.86 -2.97 8.13
CA ARG A 84 -6.46 -3.38 9.40
C ARG A 84 -7.17 -2.18 10.00
N ASP A 85 -8.45 -2.33 10.31
CA ASP A 85 -9.19 -1.28 11.01
C ASP A 85 -8.82 -1.21 12.49
N ARG A 86 -9.30 -0.17 13.18
CA ARG A 86 -8.99 0.05 14.61
C ARG A 86 -9.59 -1.00 15.56
N GLN A 87 -10.43 -1.90 15.06
CA GLN A 87 -11.02 -3.02 15.80
C GLN A 87 -10.35 -4.35 15.46
N GLY A 88 -9.31 -4.35 14.62
CA GLY A 88 -8.59 -5.54 14.20
C GLY A 88 -9.29 -6.39 13.15
N ARG A 89 -10.19 -5.78 12.39
CA ARG A 89 -10.83 -6.42 11.24
C ARG A 89 -10.06 -6.08 9.98
N LEU A 90 -10.02 -7.05 9.07
CA LEU A 90 -9.45 -6.88 7.74
C LEU A 90 -10.42 -6.11 6.84
N ILE A 91 -9.94 -5.05 6.21
CA ILE A 91 -10.64 -4.37 5.11
C ILE A 91 -9.82 -4.56 3.84
N ALA A 92 -10.49 -4.93 2.75
CA ALA A 92 -9.86 -5.16 1.47
C ALA A 92 -10.61 -4.42 0.35
N CYS A 93 -9.85 -3.83 -0.56
CA CYS A 93 -10.31 -3.41 -1.86
C CYS A 93 -10.76 -4.62 -2.71
N SER A 94 -11.71 -4.45 -3.62
CA SER A 94 -12.11 -5.47 -4.59
C SER A 94 -12.31 -4.84 -5.97
N HIS A 95 -11.46 -5.24 -6.92
CA HIS A 95 -11.57 -4.81 -8.31
C HIS A 95 -12.85 -5.31 -8.97
N ARG A 96 -13.15 -6.62 -8.85
CA ARG A 96 -14.34 -7.21 -9.48
C ARG A 96 -15.64 -6.70 -8.83
N GLY A 97 -15.66 -6.60 -7.50
CA GLY A 97 -16.80 -6.12 -6.74
C GLY A 97 -17.05 -4.62 -6.90
N ARG A 98 -15.99 -3.86 -7.24
CA ARG A 98 -15.99 -2.39 -7.30
C ARG A 98 -16.42 -1.79 -5.96
N CYS A 99 -15.81 -2.29 -4.88
CA CYS A 99 -16.21 -1.98 -3.51
C CYS A 99 -15.11 -2.30 -2.48
N LEU A 100 -15.31 -1.83 -1.25
CA LEU A 100 -14.57 -2.27 -0.07
C LEU A 100 -15.34 -3.38 0.66
N TYR A 101 -14.63 -4.43 1.05
CA TYR A 101 -15.15 -5.49 1.93
C TYR A 101 -14.46 -5.44 3.29
N ARG A 102 -15.21 -5.75 4.34
CA ARG A 102 -14.69 -6.00 5.69
C ARG A 102 -14.92 -7.46 6.06
N THR A 103 -13.91 -8.11 6.61
CA THR A 103 -14.03 -9.44 7.23
C THR A 103 -14.27 -9.23 8.73
N GLU A 104 -15.44 -9.63 9.21
CA GLU A 104 -15.80 -9.55 10.62
C GLU A 104 -15.08 -10.64 11.44
N HIS A 105 -15.14 -10.53 12.77
CA HIS A 105 -14.47 -11.47 13.68
C HIS A 105 -14.97 -12.91 13.57
N ASP A 106 -16.22 -13.11 13.17
CA ASP A 106 -16.80 -14.44 12.92
C ASP A 106 -16.43 -15.00 11.53
N GLY A 107 -15.61 -14.27 10.77
CA GLY A 107 -15.20 -14.63 9.41
C GLY A 107 -16.19 -14.23 8.32
N SER A 108 -17.37 -13.70 8.66
CA SER A 108 -18.33 -13.20 7.68
C SER A 108 -17.76 -11.99 6.93
N VAL A 109 -18.18 -11.81 5.67
CA VAL A 109 -17.69 -10.74 4.81
C VAL A 109 -18.82 -9.78 4.48
N ARG A 110 -18.65 -8.51 4.83
CA ARG A 110 -19.61 -7.43 4.59
C ARG A 110 -19.07 -6.43 3.58
N ARG A 111 -19.91 -6.01 2.62
CA ARG A 111 -19.61 -4.84 1.78
C ARG A 111 -19.80 -3.57 2.61
N LEU A 112 -18.77 -2.72 2.65
CA LEU A 112 -18.83 -1.41 3.31
C LEU A 112 -19.40 -0.36 2.34
N VAL A 113 -18.67 -0.10 1.25
CA VAL A 113 -19.04 0.92 0.27
C VAL A 113 -18.74 0.43 -1.15
N GLY A 114 -19.60 0.75 -2.11
CA GLY A 114 -19.45 0.36 -3.51
C GLY A 114 -20.01 1.37 -4.52
N ALA A 115 -20.47 2.52 -4.06
CA ALA A 115 -20.99 3.58 -4.90
C ALA A 115 -20.83 4.94 -4.23
N HIS A 116 -20.74 6.00 -5.04
CA HIS A 116 -20.76 7.39 -4.63
C HIS A 116 -21.69 8.16 -5.58
N ASN A 117 -22.60 8.98 -5.04
CA ASN A 117 -23.60 9.73 -5.82
C ASN A 117 -24.37 8.87 -6.85
N GLY A 118 -24.75 7.65 -6.45
CA GLY A 118 -25.53 6.72 -7.29
C GLY A 118 -24.72 6.01 -8.38
N LYS A 119 -23.42 6.29 -8.51
CA LYS A 119 -22.51 5.66 -9.48
C LYS A 119 -21.63 4.63 -8.77
N ARG A 120 -21.39 3.49 -9.40
CA ARG A 120 -20.48 2.48 -8.86
C ARG A 120 -19.06 3.03 -8.81
N LEU A 121 -18.32 2.68 -7.74
CA LEU A 121 -16.87 2.92 -7.69
C LEU A 121 -16.18 2.29 -8.92
N ASN A 122 -14.98 2.72 -9.29
CA ASN A 122 -14.22 2.12 -10.38
C ASN A 122 -13.69 0.75 -9.96
N ALA A 123 -12.46 0.71 -9.47
CA ALA A 123 -11.82 -0.46 -8.89
C ALA A 123 -10.94 0.03 -7.76
N PRO A 124 -11.46 0.11 -6.51
CA PRO A 124 -10.66 0.50 -5.36
C PRO A 124 -9.34 -0.27 -5.36
N ASN A 125 -8.21 0.45 -5.28
CA ASN A 125 -6.90 -0.15 -5.49
C ASN A 125 -6.16 -0.34 -4.16
N ASP A 126 -5.92 0.75 -3.43
CA ASP A 126 -5.31 0.70 -2.11
C ASP A 126 -6.13 1.50 -1.08
N LEU A 127 -5.93 1.21 0.20
CA LEU A 127 -6.67 1.82 1.30
C LEU A 127 -5.89 1.90 2.60
N THR A 128 -6.27 2.87 3.43
CA THR A 128 -5.64 3.11 4.71
C THR A 128 -6.65 3.67 5.72
N CYS A 129 -6.61 3.22 6.97
CA CYS A 129 -7.44 3.78 8.02
C CYS A 129 -6.81 5.03 8.63
N HIS A 130 -7.59 6.08 8.84
CA HIS A 130 -7.19 7.27 9.58
C HIS A 130 -7.44 7.09 11.10
N SER A 131 -6.80 7.88 11.96
CA SER A 131 -6.97 7.76 13.43
C SER A 131 -8.40 7.99 13.93
N ASP A 132 -9.19 8.80 13.20
CA ASP A 132 -10.61 9.03 13.46
C ASP A 132 -11.51 7.81 13.13
N GLY A 133 -10.95 6.74 12.56
CA GLY A 133 -11.66 5.53 12.15
C GLY A 133 -12.24 5.56 10.75
N SER A 134 -12.11 6.68 10.02
CA SER A 134 -12.46 6.74 8.60
C SER A 134 -11.48 5.95 7.74
N ILE A 135 -11.97 5.47 6.60
CA ILE A 135 -11.22 4.67 5.63
C ILE A 135 -10.98 5.52 4.40
N TRP A 136 -9.73 5.72 4.05
CA TRP A 136 -9.33 6.46 2.86
C TRP A 136 -8.84 5.47 1.82
N PHE A 137 -9.23 5.65 0.56
CA PHE A 137 -8.88 4.72 -0.50
C PHE A 137 -8.79 5.41 -1.85
N THR A 138 -8.04 4.80 -2.75
CA THR A 138 -7.90 5.24 -4.14
C THR A 138 -8.80 4.41 -5.05
N ASP A 139 -9.41 5.06 -6.05
CA ASP A 139 -10.36 4.42 -6.98
C ASP A 139 -9.97 4.62 -8.46
N PRO A 140 -8.81 4.07 -8.89
CA PRO A 140 -8.37 4.13 -10.29
C PRO A 140 -9.15 3.14 -11.18
N LEU A 141 -8.80 3.10 -12.46
CA LEU A 141 -9.48 2.28 -13.47
C LEU A 141 -8.87 0.86 -13.65
N TYR A 142 -7.75 0.55 -13.01
CA TYR A 142 -6.92 -0.63 -13.34
C TYR A 142 -7.70 -1.96 -13.39
N GLY A 143 -8.44 -2.26 -12.31
CA GLY A 143 -9.18 -3.52 -12.15
C GLY A 143 -10.36 -3.72 -13.11
N ILE A 144 -10.75 -2.70 -13.87
CA ILE A 144 -11.88 -2.77 -14.83
C ILE A 144 -11.44 -2.58 -16.29
N GLN A 145 -10.15 -2.33 -16.56
CA GLN A 145 -9.64 -2.11 -17.91
C GLN A 145 -9.28 -3.42 -18.65
N ASN A 146 -9.06 -4.52 -17.92
CA ASN A 146 -8.63 -5.80 -18.50
C ASN A 146 -9.27 -7.00 -17.77
N ASP A 147 -9.15 -8.19 -18.38
CA ASP A 147 -9.69 -9.43 -17.82
C ASP A 147 -8.73 -10.16 -16.87
N TYR A 148 -7.50 -9.65 -16.70
CA TYR A 148 -6.45 -10.25 -15.88
C TYR A 148 -6.59 -9.89 -14.40
N GLU A 149 -7.01 -8.66 -14.07
CA GLU A 149 -6.98 -8.11 -12.70
C GLU A 149 -8.37 -7.77 -12.12
N GLY A 150 -9.46 -8.16 -12.77
CA GLY A 150 -10.80 -7.90 -12.23
C GLY A 150 -11.95 -8.07 -13.22
N GLY A 151 -11.66 -8.23 -14.51
CA GLY A 151 -12.68 -8.36 -15.55
C GLY A 151 -13.10 -7.00 -16.10
N ARG A 152 -13.12 -6.87 -17.43
CA ARG A 152 -13.51 -5.63 -18.09
C ARG A 152 -14.90 -5.16 -17.67
N GLN A 153 -15.00 -3.92 -17.24
CA GLN A 153 -16.26 -3.26 -16.87
C GLN A 153 -16.21 -1.79 -17.28
N GLU A 154 -17.36 -1.18 -17.52
CA GLU A 154 -17.43 0.25 -17.82
C GLU A 154 -17.34 1.09 -16.55
N SER A 155 -16.49 2.12 -16.58
CA SER A 155 -16.40 3.14 -15.54
C SER A 155 -17.59 4.09 -15.60
N GLU A 156 -18.05 4.54 -14.44
CA GLU A 156 -19.19 5.47 -14.31
C GLU A 156 -18.75 6.86 -13.80
N GLN A 157 -17.48 7.00 -13.38
CA GLN A 157 -16.93 8.16 -12.71
C GLN A 157 -15.41 8.28 -12.90
N PRO A 158 -14.82 9.50 -12.86
CA PRO A 158 -13.37 9.66 -12.94
C PRO A 158 -12.65 9.02 -11.74
N PRO A 159 -11.35 8.74 -11.86
CA PRO A 159 -10.50 8.35 -10.72
C PRO A 159 -10.51 9.41 -9.62
N ALA A 160 -10.47 8.97 -8.36
CA ALA A 160 -10.41 9.87 -7.21
C ALA A 160 -9.83 9.18 -5.97
N VAL A 161 -9.47 9.98 -4.98
CA VAL A 161 -9.24 9.57 -3.60
C VAL A 161 -10.52 9.82 -2.81
N TYR A 162 -11.00 8.81 -2.10
CA TYR A 162 -12.21 8.87 -1.30
C TYR A 162 -11.90 8.76 0.19
N ARG A 163 -12.74 9.40 1.01
CA ARG A 163 -12.90 9.13 2.44
C ARG A 163 -14.27 8.51 2.65
N TYR A 164 -14.32 7.34 3.27
CA TYR A 164 -15.52 6.66 3.73
C TYR A 164 -15.55 6.62 5.27
N ASP A 165 -16.67 7.00 5.87
CA ASP A 165 -16.87 7.01 7.31
C ASP A 165 -17.88 5.92 7.71
N PRO A 166 -17.44 4.83 8.36
CA PRO A 166 -18.35 3.75 8.73
C PRO A 166 -19.33 4.13 9.86
N ALA A 167 -19.15 5.28 10.53
CA ALA A 167 -20.02 5.72 11.61
C ALA A 167 -21.37 6.26 11.09
N ASP A 168 -21.36 6.94 9.93
CA ASP A 168 -22.55 7.54 9.33
C ASP A 168 -22.79 7.10 7.87
N ASP A 169 -21.98 6.15 7.38
CA ASP A 169 -22.01 5.62 6.01
C ASP A 169 -21.74 6.68 4.92
N SER A 170 -21.13 7.82 5.29
CA SER A 170 -20.80 8.88 4.34
C SER A 170 -19.56 8.56 3.52
N ILE A 171 -19.61 8.90 2.23
CA ILE A 171 -18.47 8.83 1.31
C ILE A 171 -18.28 10.19 0.64
N ARG A 172 -17.03 10.67 0.60
CA ARG A 172 -16.67 11.97 0.01
C ARG A 172 -15.44 11.83 -0.87
N VAL A 173 -15.43 12.56 -1.99
CA VAL A 173 -14.22 12.80 -2.78
C VAL A 173 -13.31 13.74 -2.01
N MET A 174 -12.05 13.33 -1.83
CA MET A 174 -11.03 14.10 -1.12
C MET A 174 -10.02 14.74 -2.06
N ALA A 175 -9.73 14.08 -3.18
CA ALA A 175 -8.93 14.60 -4.29
C ALA A 175 -9.37 13.95 -5.60
N ASP A 176 -9.43 14.74 -6.67
CA ASP A 176 -9.81 14.36 -8.04
C ASP A 176 -8.84 14.94 -9.09
N ASP A 177 -7.66 15.39 -8.66
CA ASP A 177 -6.61 16.00 -9.50
C ASP A 177 -5.59 14.99 -10.06
N MET A 178 -5.98 13.71 -10.17
CA MET A 178 -5.13 12.55 -10.49
C MET A 178 -5.78 11.63 -11.53
N GLN A 179 -4.97 10.98 -12.38
CA GLN A 179 -5.46 10.04 -13.40
C GLN A 179 -5.27 8.57 -13.00
N GLY A 180 -4.32 8.30 -12.10
CA GLY A 180 -4.05 6.97 -11.56
C GLY A 180 -3.68 7.05 -10.08
N PRO A 181 -4.59 7.50 -9.19
CA PRO A 181 -4.34 7.44 -7.76
C PRO A 181 -4.19 5.97 -7.35
N ASN A 182 -3.11 5.65 -6.64
CA ASN A 182 -2.68 4.28 -6.37
C ASN A 182 -2.43 4.05 -4.87
N GLY A 183 -1.21 3.73 -4.42
CA GLY A 183 -0.89 3.61 -3.00
C GLY A 183 -1.11 4.91 -2.22
N LEU A 184 -1.45 4.80 -0.94
CA LEU A 184 -1.62 5.96 -0.06
C LEU A 184 -1.26 5.67 1.39
N ALA A 185 -0.68 6.66 2.06
CA ALA A 185 -0.33 6.57 3.46
C ALA A 185 -0.44 7.93 4.15
N PHE A 186 -0.83 7.92 5.43
CA PHE A 186 -0.76 9.12 6.27
C PHE A 186 0.62 9.25 6.92
N SER A 187 1.04 10.48 7.23
CA SER A 187 2.09 10.74 8.20
C SER A 187 1.70 10.19 9.59
N PRO A 188 2.65 9.97 10.51
CA PRO A 188 2.35 9.40 11.83
C PRO A 188 1.37 10.22 12.67
N ASP A 189 1.29 11.52 12.41
CA ASP A 189 0.40 12.48 13.07
C ASP A 189 -0.89 12.77 12.27
N ASP A 190 -1.14 12.02 11.19
CA ASP A 190 -2.27 12.19 10.26
C ASP A 190 -2.38 13.58 9.58
N ARG A 191 -1.36 14.45 9.71
CA ARG A 191 -1.41 15.81 9.15
C ARG A 191 -1.07 15.87 7.67
N ARG A 192 -0.50 14.81 7.11
CA ARG A 192 -0.18 14.70 5.69
C ARG A 192 -0.73 13.40 5.12
N LEU A 193 -1.28 13.48 3.92
CA LEU A 193 -1.63 12.33 3.10
C LEU A 193 -0.68 12.27 1.90
N TYR A 194 0.02 11.16 1.76
CA TYR A 194 0.79 10.81 0.58
C TYR A 194 -0.07 9.94 -0.33
N VAL A 195 -0.05 10.22 -1.64
CA VAL A 195 -0.78 9.43 -2.65
C VAL A 195 0.14 9.23 -3.84
N ALA A 196 0.34 8.00 -4.28
CA ALA A 196 1.01 7.71 -5.53
C ALA A 196 0.08 8.06 -6.70
N GLU A 197 0.52 8.93 -7.59
CA GLU A 197 -0.08 9.12 -8.91
C GLU A 197 0.76 8.33 -9.90
N THR A 198 0.21 7.22 -10.39
CA THR A 198 0.83 6.39 -11.44
C THR A 198 0.36 6.78 -12.84
N GLY A 199 -0.65 7.64 -12.94
CA GLY A 199 -1.14 8.16 -14.21
C GLY A 199 -1.94 7.16 -15.04
N ASP A 200 -2.41 7.67 -16.18
CA ASP A 200 -3.11 6.90 -17.19
C ASP A 200 -2.10 5.97 -17.91
N GLN A 201 -2.08 4.71 -17.49
CA GLN A 201 -1.18 3.67 -18.01
C GLN A 201 -1.40 3.35 -19.49
N THR A 202 -2.43 3.91 -20.13
CA THR A 202 -2.64 3.79 -21.59
C THR A 202 -1.85 4.82 -22.40
N ARG A 203 -1.28 5.84 -21.73
CA ARG A 203 -0.46 6.88 -22.38
C ARG A 203 1.02 6.50 -22.39
N ALA A 204 1.74 7.02 -23.38
CA ALA A 204 3.18 6.77 -23.51
C ALA A 204 4.02 7.43 -22.40
N ASP A 205 3.58 8.58 -21.90
CA ASP A 205 4.26 9.35 -20.84
C ASP A 205 3.24 9.80 -19.77
N PRO A 206 2.78 8.87 -18.91
CA PRO A 206 1.88 9.21 -17.81
C PRO A 206 2.59 10.06 -16.77
N ARG A 207 1.86 10.98 -16.12
CA ARG A 207 2.37 11.66 -14.93
C ARG A 207 2.59 10.61 -13.84
N GLN A 208 3.82 10.50 -13.36
CA GLN A 208 4.21 9.55 -12.33
C GLN A 208 4.95 10.28 -11.22
N VAL A 209 4.31 10.41 -10.05
CA VAL A 209 4.86 11.16 -8.91
C VAL A 209 4.14 10.77 -7.62
N ILE A 210 4.84 10.80 -6.50
CA ILE A 210 4.20 10.80 -5.18
C ILE A 210 3.71 12.22 -4.93
N ARG A 211 2.41 12.37 -4.69
CA ARG A 211 1.75 13.61 -4.28
C ARG A 211 1.70 13.68 -2.75
N VAL A 212 1.76 14.87 -2.19
CA VAL A 212 1.51 15.12 -0.76
C VAL A 212 0.49 16.24 -0.58
N TYR A 213 -0.44 16.01 0.34
CA TYR A 213 -1.50 16.94 0.73
C TYR A 213 -1.43 17.19 2.23
N ASP A 214 -1.68 18.43 2.64
CA ASP A 214 -1.88 18.79 4.04
C ASP A 214 -3.35 18.49 4.41
N VAL A 215 -3.56 17.75 5.50
CA VAL A 215 -4.87 17.34 6.01
C VAL A 215 -5.35 18.37 7.01
N ALA A 216 -6.48 19.01 6.74
CA ALA A 216 -7.03 20.08 7.56
C ALA A 216 -8.48 19.80 7.98
N GLY A 217 -8.84 20.25 9.18
CA GLY A 217 -10.16 19.97 9.76
C GLY A 217 -10.26 18.57 10.36
N GLU A 218 -11.42 18.26 10.93
CA GLU A 218 -11.69 16.98 11.61
C GLU A 218 -13.07 16.44 11.22
N GLY A 219 -13.22 15.11 11.24
CA GLY A 219 -14.47 14.41 10.91
C GLY A 219 -15.09 14.87 9.58
N ALA A 220 -16.34 15.33 9.62
CA ALA A 220 -17.05 15.81 8.45
C ALA A 220 -16.42 17.07 7.81
N ALA A 221 -15.64 17.86 8.57
CA ALA A 221 -14.96 19.06 8.07
C ALA A 221 -13.56 18.78 7.50
N THR A 222 -13.08 17.53 7.56
CA THR A 222 -11.78 17.14 6.99
C THR A 222 -11.75 17.43 5.50
N ARG A 223 -10.64 18.03 5.05
CA ARG A 223 -10.34 18.38 3.65
C ARG A 223 -8.83 18.28 3.39
N LEU A 224 -8.47 18.11 2.12
CA LEU A 224 -7.09 18.18 1.66
C LEU A 224 -6.76 19.58 1.14
N THR A 225 -5.54 20.05 1.39
CA THR A 225 -5.01 21.33 0.90
C THR A 225 -3.56 21.20 0.44
N GLY A 226 -3.04 22.17 -0.30
CA GLY A 226 -1.61 22.27 -0.61
C GLY A 226 -1.03 21.21 -1.55
N GLY A 227 -1.88 20.42 -2.22
CA GLY A 227 -1.51 19.29 -3.08
C GLY A 227 -0.33 19.59 -4.00
N ARG A 228 0.83 19.02 -3.68
CA ARG A 228 2.10 19.27 -4.35
C ARG A 228 2.83 17.97 -4.65
N ASP A 229 3.76 18.06 -5.59
CA ASP A 229 4.64 16.94 -5.92
C ASP A 229 5.66 16.79 -4.79
N PHE A 230 5.77 15.57 -4.27
CA PHE A 230 6.66 15.22 -3.16
C PHE A 230 7.97 14.64 -3.67
N HIS A 231 7.88 13.60 -4.49
CA HIS A 231 9.04 12.93 -5.06
C HIS A 231 8.66 12.14 -6.32
N LYS A 232 9.55 12.13 -7.32
CA LYS A 232 9.43 11.26 -8.49
C LYS A 232 10.36 10.07 -8.33
N ILE A 233 9.79 8.87 -8.23
CA ILE A 233 10.55 7.62 -8.15
C ILE A 233 11.15 7.33 -9.52
N GLU A 234 12.45 7.05 -9.54
CA GLU A 234 13.16 6.59 -10.73
C GLU A 234 14.20 5.53 -10.33
N PRO A 235 14.23 4.36 -11.01
CA PRO A 235 13.41 3.96 -12.15
C PRO A 235 11.98 3.53 -11.77
N GLY A 236 11.05 3.66 -12.73
CA GLY A 236 9.66 3.25 -12.59
C GLY A 236 8.79 4.31 -11.93
N CYS A 237 7.91 3.89 -11.02
CA CYS A 237 7.03 4.74 -10.25
C CYS A 237 6.76 4.11 -8.86
N CYS A 238 6.26 4.92 -7.93
CA CYS A 238 5.65 4.40 -6.72
C CYS A 238 4.30 3.77 -7.07
N ASP A 239 4.06 2.57 -6.59
CA ASP A 239 2.78 1.89 -6.61
C ASP A 239 2.20 1.96 -5.18
N GLY A 240 2.48 0.99 -4.32
CA GLY A 240 2.25 1.05 -2.87
C GLY A 240 3.38 1.66 -2.03
N MET A 241 3.06 2.12 -0.81
CA MET A 241 4.01 2.75 0.11
C MET A 241 3.66 2.51 1.59
N ALA A 242 4.66 2.67 2.46
CA ALA A 242 4.49 2.66 3.91
C ALA A 242 5.21 3.86 4.56
N VAL A 243 4.77 4.26 5.75
CA VAL A 243 5.40 5.35 6.53
C VAL A 243 5.84 4.81 7.88
N ASP A 244 7.03 5.21 8.32
CA ASP A 244 7.59 4.83 9.62
C ASP A 244 7.32 5.86 10.73
N GLU A 245 7.59 5.51 11.98
CA GLU A 245 7.19 6.29 13.16
C GLU A 245 7.82 7.68 13.28
N GLU A 246 8.87 8.00 12.51
CA GLU A 246 9.42 9.36 12.44
C GLU A 246 9.11 10.06 11.11
N GLY A 247 8.21 9.48 10.29
CA GLY A 247 7.69 10.09 9.09
C GLY A 247 8.51 9.87 7.82
N TYR A 248 9.46 8.93 7.81
CA TYR A 248 10.12 8.54 6.56
C TYR A 248 9.18 7.67 5.74
N LEU A 249 9.17 7.90 4.43
CA LEU A 249 8.32 7.21 3.48
C LEU A 249 9.11 6.13 2.76
N TRP A 250 8.60 4.91 2.80
CA TRP A 250 9.16 3.74 2.14
C TRP A 250 8.28 3.43 0.93
N SER A 251 8.80 3.71 -0.25
CA SER A 251 8.10 3.62 -1.53
C SER A 251 8.49 2.34 -2.26
N SER A 252 7.54 1.71 -2.93
CA SER A 252 7.87 0.75 -3.98
C SER A 252 8.53 1.46 -5.18
N ALA A 253 9.30 0.70 -5.95
CA ALA A 253 9.97 1.16 -7.17
C ALA A 253 10.22 -0.03 -8.12
N ALA A 254 10.65 0.26 -9.35
CA ALA A 254 10.94 -0.79 -10.33
C ALA A 254 12.16 -1.65 -9.96
N ASP A 255 13.09 -1.10 -9.19
CA ASP A 255 14.35 -1.74 -8.77
C ASP A 255 14.38 -2.11 -7.28
N GLY A 256 13.30 -1.87 -6.53
CA GLY A 256 13.23 -2.24 -5.13
C GLY A 256 12.40 -1.30 -4.28
N VAL A 257 12.93 -0.94 -3.10
CA VAL A 257 12.30 -0.03 -2.14
C VAL A 257 13.15 1.21 -1.99
N HIS A 258 12.54 2.40 -2.13
CA HIS A 258 13.21 3.69 -1.93
C HIS A 258 12.77 4.30 -0.61
N CYS A 259 13.71 4.76 0.21
CA CYS A 259 13.41 5.44 1.47
C CYS A 259 13.58 6.95 1.28
N LEU A 260 12.53 7.71 1.55
CA LEU A 260 12.48 9.16 1.43
C LEU A 260 12.34 9.80 2.82
N ASP A 261 12.98 10.94 3.02
CA ASP A 261 12.79 11.73 4.23
C ASP A 261 11.46 12.49 4.25
N PRO A 262 11.03 13.06 5.39
CA PRO A 262 9.78 13.82 5.48
C PRO A 262 9.71 15.07 4.57
N GLY A 263 10.84 15.49 4.00
CA GLY A 263 10.96 16.56 3.02
C GLY A 263 10.91 16.08 1.56
N GLY A 264 10.96 14.77 1.32
CA GLY A 264 10.94 14.15 -0.01
C GLY A 264 12.32 13.87 -0.60
N ALA A 265 13.40 14.04 0.17
CA ALA A 265 14.75 13.70 -0.31
C ALA A 265 14.99 12.19 -0.23
N LEU A 266 15.57 11.61 -1.29
CA LEU A 266 15.97 10.20 -1.31
C LEU A 266 17.13 9.96 -0.34
N LEU A 267 16.92 9.04 0.60
CA LEU A 267 17.96 8.60 1.53
C LEU A 267 18.79 7.44 1.00
N GLY A 268 18.14 6.52 0.30
CA GLY A 268 18.76 5.31 -0.18
C GLY A 268 17.74 4.30 -0.68
N ARG A 269 18.27 3.19 -1.19
CA ARG A 269 17.51 2.13 -1.85
C ARG A 269 17.88 0.77 -1.27
N ILE A 270 16.89 -0.11 -1.17
CA ILE A 270 17.05 -1.54 -0.98
C ILE A 270 16.73 -2.18 -2.32
N PHE A 271 17.70 -2.83 -2.95
CA PHE A 271 17.51 -3.41 -4.28
C PHE A 271 16.80 -4.77 -4.19
N LEU A 272 15.87 -4.99 -5.12
CA LEU A 272 15.22 -6.27 -5.33
C LEU A 272 15.32 -6.65 -6.81
N PRO A 273 15.39 -7.96 -7.15
CA PRO A 273 15.54 -8.41 -8.53
C PRO A 273 14.27 -8.24 -9.38
N GLN A 274 13.16 -7.80 -8.77
CA GLN A 274 11.86 -7.62 -9.41
C GLN A 274 11.24 -6.31 -8.95
N ARG A 275 10.40 -5.73 -9.81
CA ARG A 275 9.57 -4.57 -9.48
C ARG A 275 8.77 -4.84 -8.21
N VAL A 276 8.82 -3.89 -7.29
CA VAL A 276 7.99 -3.89 -6.09
C VAL A 276 6.67 -3.24 -6.42
N ALA A 277 5.57 -3.92 -6.08
CA ALA A 277 4.23 -3.39 -6.19
C ALA A 277 3.86 -2.71 -4.87
N ASN A 278 4.08 -3.36 -3.73
CA ASN A 278 3.64 -2.83 -2.44
C ASN A 278 4.49 -3.34 -1.27
N LEU A 279 4.39 -2.71 -0.10
CA LEU A 279 5.16 -3.03 1.09
C LEU A 279 4.45 -2.62 2.38
N THR A 280 4.73 -3.33 3.47
CA THR A 280 4.20 -2.98 4.80
C THR A 280 5.16 -3.37 5.91
N PHE A 281 5.07 -2.68 7.04
CA PHE A 281 5.77 -3.06 8.25
C PHE A 281 4.97 -4.09 9.04
N GLY A 282 5.64 -5.07 9.62
CA GLY A 282 5.02 -6.07 10.50
C GLY A 282 6.00 -6.65 11.51
N GLU A 283 5.62 -7.80 12.07
CA GLU A 283 6.18 -8.38 13.29
C GLU A 283 5.87 -7.56 14.55
N VAL A 284 6.18 -8.12 15.72
CA VAL A 284 5.87 -7.52 17.03
C VAL A 284 6.46 -6.12 17.21
N MET A 285 7.65 -5.88 16.66
CA MET A 285 8.36 -4.60 16.76
C MET A 285 8.10 -3.66 15.58
N LEU A 286 7.27 -4.09 14.60
CA LEU A 286 7.01 -3.35 13.35
C LEU A 286 8.27 -2.99 12.57
N ASN A 287 9.34 -3.76 12.72
CA ASN A 287 10.66 -3.48 12.15
C ASN A 287 11.08 -4.46 11.05
N ARG A 288 10.16 -5.34 10.64
CA ARG A 288 10.31 -6.16 9.44
C ARG A 288 9.46 -5.56 8.34
N LEU A 289 10.10 -5.21 7.23
CA LEU A 289 9.41 -4.76 6.03
C LEU A 289 9.10 -5.98 5.18
N PHE A 290 7.82 -6.24 4.94
CA PHE A 290 7.33 -7.23 4.00
C PHE A 290 7.10 -6.57 2.65
N ILE A 291 7.54 -7.23 1.58
CA ILE A 291 7.65 -6.62 0.26
C ILE A 291 7.00 -7.55 -0.77
N CYS A 292 5.98 -7.04 -1.46
CA CYS A 292 5.33 -7.70 -2.58
C CYS A 292 6.06 -7.30 -3.87
N ALA A 293 6.93 -8.19 -4.37
CA ALA A 293 7.80 -7.96 -5.52
C ALA A 293 7.39 -8.85 -6.70
N SER A 294 6.42 -8.37 -7.49
CA SER A 294 5.89 -9.05 -8.68
C SER A 294 5.47 -10.50 -8.40
N GLY A 295 6.27 -11.51 -8.76
CA GLY A 295 5.95 -12.92 -8.52
C GLY A 295 6.41 -13.48 -7.17
N THR A 296 6.90 -12.61 -6.27
CA THR A 296 7.65 -13.00 -5.07
C THR A 296 7.23 -12.20 -3.84
N LEU A 297 7.12 -12.88 -2.70
CA LEU A 297 7.05 -12.25 -1.40
C LEU A 297 8.45 -12.25 -0.77
N CYS A 298 8.95 -11.06 -0.44
CA CYS A 298 10.23 -10.88 0.26
C CYS A 298 10.02 -10.22 1.62
N SER A 299 11.07 -10.23 2.46
CA SER A 299 11.12 -9.40 3.65
C SER A 299 12.54 -8.99 4.01
N ILE A 300 12.68 -7.92 4.78
CA ILE A 300 13.96 -7.48 5.34
C ILE A 300 13.73 -6.80 6.69
N TYR A 301 14.64 -7.00 7.63
CA TYR A 301 14.63 -6.24 8.87
C TYR A 301 15.34 -4.90 8.70
N VAL A 302 14.74 -3.84 9.21
CA VAL A 302 15.32 -2.50 9.23
C VAL A 302 15.31 -1.98 10.66
N ASN A 303 16.23 -1.07 10.96
CA ASN A 303 16.31 -0.42 12.27
C ASN A 303 15.35 0.79 12.37
N ARG A 304 14.10 0.56 11.97
CA ARG A 304 12.99 1.52 11.90
C ARG A 304 11.70 0.78 12.25
N ARG A 305 10.65 1.50 12.61
CA ARG A 305 9.35 0.91 12.95
C ARG A 305 8.22 1.56 12.16
N GLY A 306 7.30 0.76 11.64
CA GLY A 306 6.10 1.28 10.98
C GLY A 306 5.29 2.22 11.88
N ALA A 307 4.70 3.27 11.29
CA ALA A 307 3.94 4.28 12.04
C ALA A 307 2.64 3.73 12.65
N ARG A 308 2.02 2.75 11.99
CA ARG A 308 0.69 2.23 12.35
C ARG A 308 0.82 1.12 13.39
N ARG A 309 0.35 1.41 14.60
CA ARG A 309 0.43 0.50 15.77
C ARG A 309 -0.88 -0.22 16.11
N TRP A 310 -1.93 -0.02 15.33
CA TRP A 310 -3.21 -0.67 15.57
C TRP A 310 -3.29 -1.96 14.79
#